data_AF-A0A955F042-F1
#
_entry.id   AF-A0A955F042-F1
#
_cell.length_a   1.000
_cell.length_b   1.000
_cell.length_c   1.000
_cell.angle_alpha   90.00
_cell.angle_beta   90.00
_cell.angle_gamma   90.00
#
_symmetry.space_group_name_H-M   'P 1'
#
loop_
_entity.id
_entity.type
_entity.pdbx_description
1 polymer ?
#
loop_
_entity_poly.entity_id
_entity_poly.type
_entity_poly.pdbx_seq_one_letter_code
_entity_poly.pdbx_strand_id
1 'polypeptide(L)' 'MSEALYGKYRGEVVLEVDPMEQGRVVALVPVVADQPLSWALPCSPHAGDGVGFLMLPPIGANERKSQSKRRIA' A
#
# COMPACT_ATOMS: atom_id res chain seq x y z
N MET A 1 24.62 0.59 -11.00
CA MET A 1 23.78 1.72 -10.57
C MET A 1 22.38 1.39 -11.02
N SER A 2 21.43 1.21 -10.10
CA SER A 2 20.03 0.97 -10.46
C SER A 2 19.45 2.23 -11.09
N GLU A 3 18.83 2.10 -12.26
CA GLU A 3 18.09 3.19 -12.88
C GLU A 3 16.89 3.58 -12.01
N ALA A 4 16.68 4.87 -11.81
CA ALA A 4 15.55 5.36 -11.03
C ALA A 4 14.27 5.28 -11.88
N LEU A 5 13.31 4.47 -11.44
CA LEU A 5 12.00 4.33 -12.05
C LEU A 5 11.04 5.38 -11.48
N TYR A 6 10.53 6.28 -12.34
CA TYR A 6 9.58 7.31 -11.95
C TYR A 6 8.25 7.08 -12.65
N GLY A 7 7.16 7.08 -11.90
CA GLY A 7 5.82 6.90 -12.46
C GLY A 7 4.82 6.36 -11.45
N LYS A 8 3.60 6.12 -11.91
CA LYS A 8 2.55 5.45 -11.15
C LYS A 8 2.56 3.98 -11.52
N TYR A 9 2.81 3.13 -10.53
CA TYR A 9 2.81 1.68 -10.70
C TYR A 9 1.77 1.04 -9.80
N ARG A 10 1.24 -0.09 -10.24
CA ARG A 10 0.29 -0.89 -9.47
C ARG A 10 1.05 -1.89 -8.63
N GLY A 11 0.63 -2.00 -7.38
CA GLY A 11 1.15 -2.96 -6.43
C GLY A 11 0.07 -3.47 -5.51
N GLU A 12 0.45 -4.45 -4.71
CA GLU A 12 -0.36 -5.04 -3.66
C GLU A 12 0.24 -4.71 -2.30
N VAL A 13 -0.62 -4.36 -1.34
CA VAL A 13 -0.20 -4.11 0.05
C VAL A 13 0.09 -5.44 0.73
N VAL A 14 1.29 -5.61 1.25
CA VAL A 14 1.70 -6.85 1.96
C VAL A 14 1.78 -6.65 3.47
N LEU A 15 2.02 -5.43 3.96
CA LEU A 15 2.00 -5.09 5.38
C LEU A 15 1.45 -3.68 5.61
N GLU A 16 0.59 -3.55 6.62
CA GLU A 16 -0.09 -2.30 7.01
C GLU A 16 0.23 -1.84 8.44
N VAL A 17 0.82 -2.71 9.27
CA VAL A 17 1.11 -2.40 10.68
C VAL A 17 2.44 -1.66 10.77
N ASP A 18 2.37 -0.32 10.80
CA ASP A 18 3.52 0.56 10.91
C ASP A 18 3.96 0.74 12.38
N PRO A 19 5.16 0.26 12.78
CA PRO A 19 5.66 0.43 14.15
C PRO A 19 5.92 1.89 14.55
N MET A 20 6.05 2.80 13.57
CA MET A 20 6.25 4.23 13.83
C MET A 20 4.94 5.02 13.82
N GLU A 21 3.80 4.35 13.62
CA GLU A 21 2.47 4.97 13.60
C GLU A 21 2.33 6.15 12.61
N GLN A 22 3.11 6.14 11.51
CA GLN A 22 3.08 7.16 10.46
C GLN A 22 2.11 6.81 9.32
N GLY A 23 1.44 5.67 9.41
CA GLY A 23 0.56 5.15 8.36
C GLY A 23 1.31 4.70 7.11
N ARG A 24 2.53 4.18 7.27
CA ARG A 24 3.30 3.62 6.15
C ARG A 24 2.80 2.24 5.80
N VAL A 25 2.99 1.85 4.54
CA VAL A 25 2.66 0.50 4.05
C VAL A 25 3.85 -0.11 3.32
N VAL A 26 3.93 -1.43 3.34
CA VAL A 26 4.84 -2.19 2.48
C VAL A 26 4.04 -2.69 1.29
N ALA A 27 4.50 -2.40 0.08
CA ALA A 27 3.86 -2.84 -1.15
C ALA A 27 4.82 -3.67 -2.01
N LEU A 28 4.26 -4.69 -2.67
CA LEU A 28 4.93 -5.42 -3.75
C LEU A 28 4.49 -4.82 -5.08
N VAL A 29 5.46 -4.34 -5.86
CA VAL A 29 5.24 -3.69 -7.16
C VAL A 29 6.10 -4.42 -8.21
N PRO A 30 5.55 -5.43 -8.92
CA PRO A 30 6.35 -6.31 -9.78
C PRO A 30 7.12 -5.60 -10.90
N VAL A 31 6.68 -4.42 -11.33
CA VAL A 31 7.36 -3.62 -12.36
C VAL A 31 8.61 -2.92 -11.82
N VAL A 32 8.69 -2.72 -10.50
CA VAL A 32 9.78 -2.01 -9.81
C VAL A 32 10.74 -2.99 -9.15
N ALA A 33 10.21 -4.03 -8.49
CA ALA A 33 11.01 -5.06 -7.82
C ALA A 33 10.21 -6.37 -7.66
N ASP A 34 10.92 -7.50 -7.75
CA ASP A 34 10.37 -8.84 -7.48
C ASP A 34 10.17 -9.14 -5.98
N GLN A 35 10.58 -8.23 -5.10
CA GLN A 35 10.48 -8.36 -3.64
C GLN A 35 9.71 -7.18 -3.05
N PRO A 36 9.09 -7.35 -1.87
CA PRO A 36 8.44 -6.24 -1.16
C PRO A 36 9.41 -5.05 -1.00
N LEU A 37 8.91 -3.86 -1.31
CA LEU A 37 9.69 -2.64 -1.19
C LEU A 37 9.86 -2.23 0.28
N SER A 38 10.75 -1.28 0.56
CA SER A 38 10.77 -0.60 1.85
C SER A 38 9.45 0.13 2.12
N TRP A 39 9.25 0.55 3.38
CA TRP A 39 8.10 1.36 3.80
C TRP A 39 7.82 2.54 2.85
N ALA A 40 6.60 2.59 2.33
CA ALA A 40 6.10 3.69 1.52
C ALA A 40 5.33 4.67 2.41
N LEU A 41 5.65 5.95 2.29
CA LEU A 41 4.90 7.02 2.95
C LEU A 41 3.51 7.18 2.31
N PRO A 42 2.47 7.43 3.12
CA PRO A 42 1.13 7.68 2.59
C PRO A 42 1.06 9.08 1.94
N CYS A 43 0.27 9.20 0.89
CA CYS A 43 -0.20 10.50 0.40
C CYS A 43 -1.46 10.89 1.18
N SER A 44 -1.30 11.35 2.43
CA SER A 44 -2.45 11.84 3.21
C SER A 44 -2.92 13.19 2.67
N PRO A 45 -4.24 13.37 2.44
CA PRO A 45 -4.77 14.64 1.94
C PRO A 45 -4.69 15.78 2.98
N HIS A 46 -4.68 15.45 4.27
CA HIS A 46 -4.57 16.40 5.37
C HIS A 46 -4.08 15.70 6.65
N ALA A 47 -3.00 16.20 7.25
CA ALA A 47 -2.44 15.68 8.50
C ALA A 47 -1.89 16.84 9.36
N GLY A 48 -2.13 16.78 10.66
CA GLY A 48 -1.69 17.71 11.70
C GLY A 48 -1.78 17.07 13.09
N ASP A 49 -1.36 17.79 14.13
CA ASP A 49 -1.37 17.27 15.50
C ASP A 49 -2.82 17.00 15.98
N GLY A 50 -3.14 15.73 16.25
CA GLY A 50 -4.49 15.29 16.64
C GLY A 50 -5.58 15.46 15.58
N VAL A 51 -5.24 15.90 14.37
CA VAL A 51 -6.21 16.18 13.30
C VAL A 51 -5.72 15.63 11.97
N GLY A 52 -6.61 15.02 11.20
CA GLY A 52 -6.24 14.53 9.88
C GLY A 52 -7.13 13.43 9.36
N PHE A 53 -6.80 12.98 8.15
CA PHE A 53 -7.48 11.90 7.49
C PHE A 53 -6.46 10.85 7.03
N LEU A 54 -6.47 9.71 7.72
CA LEU A 54 -5.63 8.56 7.41
C LEU A 54 -6.53 7.40 6.99
N MET A 55 -6.43 7.01 5.72
CA MET A 55 -7.06 5.79 5.20
C MET A 55 -5.97 4.90 4.63
N LEU A 56 -5.66 3.82 5.36
CA LEU A 56 -4.73 2.81 4.89
C LEU A 56 -5.50 1.74 4.10
N PRO A 57 -4.99 1.34 2.93
CA PRO A 57 -5.51 0.18 2.24
C PRO A 57 -5.21 -1.10 3.04
N PRO A 58 -6.15 -2.06 3.10
CA PRO A 58 -5.90 -3.33 3.78
C PRO A 58 -4.85 -4.17 3.05
N ILE A 59 -4.22 -5.12 3.74
CA ILE A 59 -3.40 -6.17 3.12
C ILE A 59 -4.17 -6.86 1.98
N GLY A 60 -3.50 -7.10 0.85
CA GLY A 60 -4.08 -7.66 -0.37
C GLY A 60 -4.88 -6.65 -1.20
N ALA A 61 -4.93 -5.39 -0.81
CA ALA A 61 -5.55 -4.35 -1.63
C ALA A 61 -4.78 -4.18 -2.94
N ASN A 62 -5.40 -4.67 -4.00
CA ASN A 62 -5.12 -4.33 -5.38
C ASN A 62 -6.46 -4.08 -6.08
N GLU A 63 -6.46 -3.39 -7.22
CA GLU A 63 -7.66 -3.01 -7.97
C GLU A 63 -8.53 -4.21 -8.44
N ARG A 64 -8.05 -5.46 -8.26
CA ARG A 64 -8.83 -6.67 -8.50
C ARG A 64 -9.43 -7.19 -7.20
N LYS A 65 -10.49 -6.53 -6.72
CA LYS A 65 -11.45 -7.21 -5.84
C LYS A 65 -12.21 -8.26 -6.66
N SER A 66 -11.64 -9.46 -6.80
CA SER A 66 -12.45 -10.64 -7.09
C SER A 66 -13.39 -10.81 -5.90
N GLN A 67 -14.63 -10.36 -6.06
CA GLN A 67 -15.74 -10.77 -5.21
C GLN A 67 -15.94 -12.28 -5.36
N SER A 68 -15.05 -13.09 -4.81
CA SER A 68 -15.29 -14.53 -4.63
C SER A 68 -15.83 -14.78 -3.23
N LYS A 69 -16.94 -14.13 -2.90
CA LYS A 69 -17.89 -14.62 -1.89
C LYS A 69 -19.11 -15.19 -2.63
N ARG A 70 -18.87 -16.22 -3.44
CA ARG A 70 -19.91 -17.18 -3.86
C ARG A 70 -19.59 -18.54 -3.24
N ARG A 71 -19.86 -18.69 -1.94
CA ARG A 71 -20.01 -19.99 -1.29
C ARG A 71 -20.90 -19.83 -0.06
N ILE A 72 -22.18 -20.15 -0.21
CA ILE A 72 -22.86 -21.27 0.46
C ILE A 72 -24.19 -21.52 -0.26
N ALA A 73 -24.50 -22.81 -0.39
CA ALA A 73 -25.70 -23.38 -0.98
C ALA A 73 -26.94 -23.12 -0.12
#